data_AF-A0A8H8NWH9-F1
#
_entry.id   AF-A0A8H8NWH9-F1
#
_cell.length_a   1.000
_cell.length_b   1.000
_cell.length_c   1.000
_cell.angle_alpha   90.00
_cell.angle_beta   90.00
_cell.angle_gamma   90.00
#
_symmetry.space_group_name_H-M   'P 1'
#
loop_
_entity.id
_entity.type
_entity.pdbx_description
1 polymer ?
#
loop_
_entity_poly.entity_id
_entity_poly.type
_entity_poly.pdbx_seq_one_letter_code
_entity_poly.pdbx_strand_id
1 'polypeptide(L)'
;MSAATRSKQWLIDFAAACEPYGGCTMTSWLHWYGINATKVHDLYDMHTTFPDKPIWLTEFACHNFQEGEPQCTYADTTAFMNTTQEWLDQQDWVHRYAWFGAMKKPVINNVNALMDASGTINDLGKQYIGETAAPINGGYLSGTPATAATLLMGMLSGIALTFT
;
A
#
# COMPACT_ATOMS: atom_id res chain seq x y z
N MET A 1 21.16 7.37 -11.02
CA MET A 1 20.77 6.74 -9.74
C MET A 1 19.40 7.29 -9.37
N SER A 2 18.41 6.44 -9.12
CA SER A 2 17.07 6.90 -8.75
C SER A 2 17.08 7.53 -7.36
N ALA A 3 16.08 8.37 -7.05
CA ALA A 3 15.90 8.91 -5.71
C ALA A 3 15.90 7.81 -4.64
N ALA A 4 15.32 6.64 -4.95
CA ALA A 4 15.27 5.48 -4.08
C ALA A 4 16.67 4.94 -3.71
N THR A 5 17.60 4.81 -4.66
CA THR A 5 18.96 4.31 -4.39
C THR A 5 19.73 5.23 -3.44
N ARG A 6 19.64 6.56 -3.66
CA ARG A 6 20.32 7.54 -2.81
C ARG A 6 19.70 7.61 -1.42
N SER A 7 18.37 7.57 -1.31
CA SER A 7 17.66 7.62 -0.03
C SER A 7 17.94 6.37 0.81
N LYS A 8 18.01 5.19 0.19
CA LYS A 8 18.38 3.96 0.89
C LYS A 8 19.79 4.03 1.45
N GLN A 9 20.76 4.47 0.65
CA GLN A 9 22.13 4.61 1.13
C GLN A 9 22.22 5.60 2.30
N TRP A 10 21.52 6.73 2.22
CA TRP A 10 21.49 7.69 3.34
C TRP A 10 20.95 7.06 4.63
N LEU A 11 19.90 6.23 4.56
CA LEU A 11 19.37 5.53 5.73
C LEU A 11 20.37 4.51 6.30
N ILE A 12 21.11 3.79 5.43
CA ILE A 12 22.17 2.87 5.86
C ILE A 12 23.27 3.64 6.59
N ASP A 13 23.74 4.75 6.01
CA ASP A 13 24.79 5.57 6.58
C ASP A 13 24.34 6.21 7.91
N PHE A 14 23.08 6.64 7.99
CA PHE A 14 22.49 7.20 9.20
C PHE A 14 22.35 6.16 10.32
N ALA A 15 21.91 4.95 9.98
CA ALA A 15 21.86 3.83 10.92
C ALA A 15 23.25 3.54 11.51
N ALA A 16 24.27 3.43 10.64
CA ALA A 16 25.65 3.22 11.05
C ALA A 16 26.19 4.35 11.96
N ALA A 17 25.79 5.60 11.71
CA ALA A 17 26.19 6.74 12.54
C ALA A 17 25.58 6.72 13.96
N CYS A 18 24.46 6.03 14.18
CA CYS A 18 23.88 5.86 15.52
C CYS A 18 24.56 4.76 16.34
N GLU A 19 25.24 3.78 15.72
CA GLU A 19 25.78 2.61 16.43
C GLU A 19 26.66 2.96 17.65
N PRO A 20 27.56 3.96 17.59
CA PRO A 20 28.34 4.38 18.75
C PRO A 20 27.51 4.91 19.94
N TYR A 21 26.25 5.26 19.71
CA TYR A 21 25.33 5.81 20.70
C TYR A 21 24.28 4.80 21.18
N GLY A 22 24.46 3.51 20.89
CA GLY A 22 23.52 2.44 21.26
C GLY A 22 22.51 2.09 20.17
N GLY A 23 22.78 2.47 18.92
CA GLY A 23 21.93 2.18 17.76
C GLY A 23 20.75 3.14 17.62
N CYS A 24 20.10 3.11 16.46
CA CYS A 24 18.93 3.95 16.23
C CYS A 24 17.63 3.27 16.70
N THR A 25 16.76 4.01 17.41
CA THR A 25 15.38 3.62 17.75
C THR A 25 14.37 3.93 16.63
N MET A 26 14.81 4.04 15.39
CA MET A 26 13.94 4.40 14.27
C MET A 26 13.12 3.21 13.77
N THR A 27 11.86 3.49 13.44
CA THR A 27 11.07 2.74 12.46
C THR A 27 11.40 3.26 11.06
N SER A 28 11.36 2.41 10.04
CA SER A 28 11.65 2.81 8.66
C SER A 28 10.49 3.66 8.12
N TRP A 29 10.57 4.98 8.30
CA TRP A 29 9.63 5.96 7.75
C TRP A 29 9.96 6.23 6.29
N LEU A 30 9.06 5.83 5.41
CA LEU A 30 9.29 5.86 3.97
C LEU A 30 8.26 6.75 3.30
N HIS A 31 8.72 7.47 2.29
CA HIS A 31 7.88 8.23 1.37
C HIS A 31 8.03 7.56 0.01
N TRP A 32 6.91 7.24 -0.64
CA TRP A 32 6.93 6.57 -1.94
C TRP A 32 5.96 7.25 -2.91
N TYR A 33 6.47 7.72 -4.03
CA TYR A 33 5.66 8.34 -5.07
C TYR A 33 6.03 7.74 -6.42
N GLY A 34 5.01 7.36 -7.19
CA GLY A 34 5.19 6.79 -8.51
C GLY A 34 3.86 6.63 -9.23
N ILE A 35 3.94 6.24 -10.50
CA ILE A 35 2.76 6.09 -11.36
C ILE A 35 2.46 4.62 -11.70
N ASN A 36 3.32 3.70 -11.27
CA ASN A 36 3.15 2.26 -11.47
C ASN A 36 2.96 1.59 -10.10
N ALA A 37 1.74 1.13 -9.81
CA ALA A 37 1.39 0.53 -8.53
C ALA A 37 2.26 -0.69 -8.18
N THR A 38 2.69 -1.47 -9.16
CA THR A 38 3.56 -2.64 -8.92
C THR A 38 4.94 -2.25 -8.39
N LYS A 39 5.38 -1.00 -8.58
CA LYS A 39 6.65 -0.53 -8.04
C LYS A 39 6.60 -0.23 -6.54
N VAL A 40 5.43 -0.29 -5.90
CA VAL A 40 5.33 -0.23 -4.42
C VAL A 40 6.08 -1.39 -3.76
N HIS A 41 6.29 -2.51 -4.49
CA HIS A 41 7.12 -3.62 -4.05
C HIS A 41 8.58 -3.23 -3.76
N ASP A 42 9.07 -2.07 -4.22
CA ASP A 42 10.38 -1.54 -3.84
C ASP A 42 10.53 -1.37 -2.31
N LEU A 43 9.41 -1.30 -1.56
CA LEU A 43 9.42 -1.34 -0.10
C LEU A 43 10.02 -2.64 0.47
N TYR A 44 9.93 -3.75 -0.27
CA TYR A 44 10.55 -5.03 0.12
C TYR A 44 12.08 -4.95 0.14
N ASP A 45 12.70 -4.20 -0.78
CA ASP A 45 14.15 -3.95 -0.77
C ASP A 45 14.57 -3.17 0.49
N MET A 46 13.72 -2.25 0.96
CA MET A 46 13.97 -1.55 2.22
C MET A 46 13.79 -2.48 3.43
N HIS A 47 12.76 -3.32 3.43
CA HIS A 47 12.53 -4.31 4.49
C HIS A 47 13.72 -5.27 4.62
N THR A 48 14.21 -5.81 3.50
CA THR A 48 15.37 -6.73 3.51
C THR A 48 16.66 -6.05 3.95
N THR A 49 16.79 -4.73 3.75
CA THR A 49 17.93 -3.94 4.25
C THR A 49 17.87 -3.74 5.77
N PHE A 50 16.66 -3.60 6.33
CA PHE A 50 16.43 -3.40 7.77
C PHE A 50 15.40 -4.41 8.31
N PRO A 51 15.72 -5.72 8.34
CA PRO A 51 14.73 -6.78 8.60
C PRO A 51 14.09 -6.70 9.99
N ASP A 52 14.82 -6.16 10.97
CA ASP A 52 14.35 -6.01 12.36
C ASP A 52 13.53 -4.73 12.59
N LYS A 53 13.30 -3.92 11.55
CA LYS A 53 12.55 -2.66 11.64
C LYS A 53 11.23 -2.78 10.87
N PRO A 54 10.08 -2.49 11.50
CA PRO A 54 8.83 -2.40 10.76
C PRO A 54 8.84 -1.17 9.83
N ILE A 55 8.13 -1.27 8.72
CA ILE A 55 7.95 -0.18 7.77
C ILE A 55 6.70 0.61 8.10
N TRP A 56 6.84 1.93 8.13
CA TRP A 56 5.72 2.87 8.10
C TRP A 56 5.84 3.69 6.81
N LEU A 57 4.88 3.52 5.90
CA LEU A 57 4.81 4.31 4.68
C LEU A 57 4.08 5.62 4.97
N THR A 58 4.81 6.61 5.48
CA THR A 58 4.24 7.84 6.03
C THR A 58 3.69 8.79 4.98
N GLU A 59 4.13 8.65 3.72
CA GLU A 59 3.52 9.33 2.58
C GLU A 59 3.56 8.44 1.34
N PHE A 60 2.43 8.31 0.64
CA PHE A 60 2.42 7.79 -0.73
C PHE A 60 1.26 8.34 -1.56
N ALA A 61 1.49 8.46 -2.88
CA ALA A 61 0.47 8.91 -3.84
C ALA A 61 0.86 8.55 -5.28
N CYS A 62 -0.12 8.61 -6.18
CA CYS A 62 0.08 8.44 -7.63
C CYS A 62 0.64 9.74 -8.22
N HIS A 63 1.96 9.89 -8.21
CA HIS A 63 2.61 11.13 -8.63
C HIS A 63 4.02 10.90 -9.18
N ASN A 64 4.38 11.68 -10.19
CA ASN A 64 5.74 11.72 -10.72
C ASN A 64 6.35 13.10 -10.47
N PHE A 65 7.49 13.17 -9.78
CA PHE A 65 8.18 14.44 -9.53
C PHE A 65 9.12 14.87 -10.68
N GLN A 66 9.25 14.06 -11.73
CA GLN A 66 10.04 14.43 -12.91
C GLN A 66 9.24 15.38 -13.79
N GLU A 67 9.79 16.56 -14.05
CA GLU A 67 9.16 17.58 -14.88
C GLU A 67 9.00 17.10 -16.33
N GLY A 68 7.83 17.34 -16.93
CA GLY A 68 7.53 16.94 -18.31
C GLY A 68 7.14 15.47 -18.48
N GLU A 69 7.22 14.64 -17.43
CA GLU A 69 6.86 13.22 -17.49
C GLU A 69 5.36 12.99 -17.23
N PRO A 70 4.80 11.84 -17.68
CA PRO A 70 3.40 11.50 -17.47
C PRO A 70 2.99 11.53 -16.00
N GLN A 71 1.78 12.03 -15.76
CA GLN A 71 1.11 12.05 -14.48
C GLN A 71 -0.10 11.11 -14.49
N CYS A 72 -0.50 10.65 -13.32
CA CYS A 72 -1.71 9.85 -13.17
C CYS A 72 -2.95 10.67 -13.54
N THR A 73 -3.89 10.04 -14.24
CA THR A 73 -5.27 10.51 -14.31
C THR A 73 -6.01 10.16 -13.02
N TYR A 74 -7.26 10.65 -12.86
CA TYR A 74 -8.09 10.25 -11.72
C TYR A 74 -8.38 8.74 -11.70
N ALA A 75 -8.64 8.15 -12.87
CA ALA A 75 -8.85 6.71 -13.00
C ALA A 75 -7.58 5.92 -12.62
N ASP A 76 -6.41 6.35 -13.09
CA ASP A 76 -5.14 5.73 -12.70
C ASP A 76 -4.91 5.84 -11.19
N THR A 77 -5.23 6.99 -10.59
CA THR A 77 -5.05 7.23 -9.14
C THR A 77 -5.95 6.33 -8.30
N THR A 78 -7.20 6.18 -8.70
CA THR A 78 -8.20 5.30 -8.05
C THR A 78 -7.73 3.84 -8.08
N ALA A 79 -7.29 3.37 -9.25
CA ALA A 79 -6.78 2.01 -9.44
C ALA A 79 -5.45 1.78 -8.69
N PHE A 80 -4.57 2.79 -8.72
CA PHE A 80 -3.30 2.79 -8.01
C PHE A 80 -3.53 2.65 -6.51
N MET A 81 -4.42 3.46 -5.92
CA MET A 81 -4.77 3.40 -4.49
C MET A 81 -5.27 2.01 -4.11
N ASN A 82 -6.24 1.46 -4.87
CA ASN A 82 -6.78 0.14 -4.59
C ASN A 82 -5.68 -0.94 -4.62
N THR A 83 -4.89 -0.98 -5.69
CA THR A 83 -3.82 -1.98 -5.88
C THR A 83 -2.77 -1.89 -4.77
N THR A 84 -2.38 -0.67 -4.39
CA THR A 84 -1.36 -0.47 -3.36
C THR A 84 -1.87 -0.77 -1.96
N GLN A 85 -3.09 -0.37 -1.60
CA GLN A 85 -3.70 -0.72 -0.30
C GLN A 85 -3.86 -2.23 -0.16
N GLU A 86 -4.40 -2.91 -1.17
CA GLU A 86 -4.56 -4.37 -1.17
C GLU A 86 -3.22 -5.09 -0.91
N TRP A 87 -2.14 -4.61 -1.54
CA TRP A 87 -0.82 -5.19 -1.31
C TRP A 87 -0.24 -4.83 0.06
N LEU A 88 -0.33 -3.56 0.48
CA LEU A 88 0.21 -3.10 1.77
C LEU A 88 -0.47 -3.81 2.94
N ASP A 89 -1.78 -4.05 2.87
CA ASP A 89 -2.56 -4.77 3.89
C ASP A 89 -2.14 -6.25 4.03
N GLN A 90 -1.51 -6.83 3.01
CA GLN A 90 -1.02 -8.22 3.02
C GLN A 90 0.38 -8.38 3.61
N GLN A 91 1.10 -7.29 3.89
CA GLN A 91 2.48 -7.35 4.37
C GLN A 91 2.52 -7.24 5.90
N ASP A 92 2.94 -8.29 6.58
CA ASP A 92 3.04 -8.31 8.05
C ASP A 92 4.10 -7.33 8.61
N TRP A 93 5.12 -7.02 7.82
CA TRP A 93 6.18 -6.05 8.13
C TRP A 93 5.79 -4.59 7.82
N VAL A 94 4.66 -4.33 7.17
CA VAL A 94 4.11 -2.97 6.99
C VAL A 94 3.12 -2.68 8.13
N HIS A 95 3.53 -1.84 9.08
CA HIS A 95 2.70 -1.56 10.24
C HIS A 95 1.69 -0.44 10.02
N ARG A 96 2.00 0.56 9.18
CA ARG A 96 1.15 1.72 8.89
C ARG A 96 1.43 2.25 7.48
N TYR A 97 0.42 2.82 6.84
CA TYR A 97 0.59 3.66 5.66
C TYR A 97 -0.33 4.88 5.71
N ALA A 98 0.04 5.94 4.99
CA ALA A 98 -0.71 7.18 4.93
C ALA A 98 -0.70 7.78 3.51
N TRP A 99 -1.88 7.81 2.87
CA TRP A 99 -2.01 8.44 1.56
C TRP A 99 -1.82 9.96 1.65
N PHE A 100 -1.05 10.53 0.72
CA PHE A 100 -0.78 11.95 0.67
C PHE A 100 -1.83 12.68 -0.18
N GLY A 101 -2.72 13.43 0.49
CA GLY A 101 -3.78 14.18 -0.21
C GLY A 101 -4.88 14.81 0.64
N ALA A 102 -4.88 14.59 1.96
CA ALA A 102 -5.88 15.15 2.86
C ALA A 102 -5.65 16.65 3.16
N MET A 103 -5.84 17.51 2.16
CA MET A 103 -5.67 18.97 2.28
C MET A 103 -6.59 19.75 1.35
N LYS A 104 -7.07 20.92 1.79
CA LYS A 104 -7.97 21.80 0.99
C LYS A 104 -7.33 22.35 -0.28
N LYS A 105 -6.00 22.44 -0.29
CA LYS A 105 -5.19 22.96 -1.40
C LYS A 105 -4.05 21.98 -1.66
N PRO A 106 -4.23 21.01 -2.57
CA PRO A 106 -3.20 20.04 -2.88
C PRO A 106 -1.93 20.71 -3.41
N VAL A 107 -0.77 20.18 -3.00
CA VAL A 107 0.56 20.63 -3.44
C VAL A 107 1.19 19.70 -4.48
N ILE A 108 0.52 18.59 -4.78
CA ILE A 108 0.79 17.68 -5.90
C ILE A 108 -0.43 17.65 -6.83
N ASN A 109 -0.39 16.83 -7.88
CA ASN A 109 -1.51 16.68 -8.80
C ASN A 109 -2.84 16.44 -8.04
N ASN A 110 -3.83 17.32 -8.30
CA ASN A 110 -5.12 17.37 -7.61
C ASN A 110 -5.92 16.06 -7.67
N VAL A 111 -5.61 15.16 -8.61
CA VAL A 111 -6.22 13.82 -8.67
C VAL A 111 -5.96 12.98 -7.42
N ASN A 112 -4.95 13.31 -6.60
CA ASN A 112 -4.62 12.63 -5.35
C ASN A 112 -5.36 13.20 -4.12
N ALA A 113 -6.14 14.27 -4.28
CA ALA A 113 -6.82 14.92 -3.16
C ALA A 113 -7.84 13.99 -2.50
N LEU A 114 -7.87 13.94 -1.17
CA LEU A 114 -8.86 13.19 -0.38
C LEU A 114 -10.01 14.06 0.11
N MET A 115 -9.93 15.37 -0.12
CA MET A 115 -10.96 16.34 0.23
C MET A 115 -11.14 17.36 -0.88
N ASP A 116 -12.35 17.92 -0.98
CA ASP A 116 -12.65 19.04 -1.86
C ASP A 116 -12.12 20.37 -1.31
N ALA A 117 -12.31 21.46 -2.07
CA ALA A 117 -11.87 22.80 -1.67
C ALA A 117 -12.58 23.34 -0.40
N SER A 118 -13.74 22.79 -0.02
CA SER A 118 -14.43 23.13 1.22
C SER A 118 -13.79 22.44 2.45
N GLY A 119 -13.04 21.36 2.23
CA GLY A 119 -12.50 20.47 3.25
C GLY A 119 -13.38 19.27 3.56
N THR A 120 -14.36 18.99 2.70
CA THR A 120 -15.22 17.81 2.82
C THR A 120 -14.56 16.63 2.12
N ILE A 121 -14.63 15.44 2.73
CA ILE A 121 -14.09 14.21 2.14
C ILE A 121 -14.72 13.96 0.75
N ASN A 122 -13.89 13.64 -0.24
CA ASN A 122 -14.35 13.33 -1.60
C ASN A 122 -14.39 11.81 -1.86
N ASP A 123 -14.72 11.40 -3.09
CA ASP A 123 -14.87 9.97 -3.42
C ASP A 123 -13.58 9.16 -3.26
N LEU A 124 -12.41 9.72 -3.60
CA LEU A 124 -11.12 9.09 -3.36
C LEU A 124 -10.81 8.98 -1.86
N GLY A 125 -11.15 10.01 -1.08
CA GLY A 125 -11.08 9.99 0.38
C GLY A 125 -11.92 8.88 1.00
N LYS A 126 -13.15 8.71 0.52
CA LYS A 126 -14.06 7.64 0.96
C LYS A 126 -13.50 6.26 0.65
N GLN A 127 -12.97 6.06 -0.56
CA GLN A 127 -12.27 4.82 -0.91
C GLN A 127 -11.12 4.54 0.06
N TYR A 128 -10.26 5.53 0.33
CA TYR A 128 -9.10 5.35 1.19
C TYR A 128 -9.45 4.86 2.61
N ILE A 129 -10.55 5.35 3.18
CA ILE A 129 -11.01 4.95 4.51
C ILE A 129 -11.89 3.69 4.52
N GLY A 130 -12.10 3.06 3.35
CA GLY A 130 -12.96 1.89 3.22
C GLY A 130 -14.46 2.20 3.30
N GLU A 131 -14.86 3.47 3.16
CA GLU A 131 -16.27 3.80 2.94
C GLU A 131 -16.64 3.33 1.53
N THR A 132 -17.76 2.60 1.40
CA THR A 132 -18.23 2.16 0.08
C THR A 132 -18.52 3.38 -0.78
N ALA A 133 -17.58 3.71 -1.67
CA ALA A 133 -17.76 4.80 -2.62
C ALA A 133 -18.98 4.46 -3.50
N ALA A 134 -19.81 5.47 -3.80
CA ALA A 134 -20.91 5.29 -4.73
C ALA A 134 -20.35 4.68 -6.03
N PRO A 135 -21.05 3.70 -6.65
CA PRO A 135 -20.57 3.08 -7.87
C PRO A 135 -20.31 4.16 -8.91
N ILE A 136 -19.04 4.33 -9.29
CA ILE A 136 -18.69 5.14 -10.46
C ILE A 136 -19.44 4.55 -11.66
N ASN A 137 -20.26 5.39 -12.30
CA ASN A 137 -20.93 5.05 -13.56
C ASN A 137 -19.86 4.86 -14.64
N GLY A 138 -19.28 3.66 -14.71
CA GLY A 138 -18.21 3.35 -15.64
C GLY A 138 -17.30 2.19 -15.21
N GLY A 139 -17.89 1.01 -14.98
CA GLY A 139 -17.19 -0.28 -15.10
C GLY A 139 -16.26 -0.68 -13.95
N TYR A 140 -16.82 -1.35 -12.94
CA TYR A 140 -16.07 -2.28 -12.10
C TYR A 140 -16.42 -3.73 -12.47
N LEU A 141 -15.38 -4.51 -12.76
CA LEU A 141 -15.41 -5.95 -12.54
C LEU A 141 -15.48 -6.17 -11.03
N SER A 142 -16.65 -6.59 -10.56
CA SER A 142 -16.88 -7.03 -9.19
C SER A 142 -16.06 -8.28 -8.90
N GLY A 143 -14.90 -8.11 -8.26
CA GLY A 143 -14.21 -9.20 -7.59
C GLY A 143 -14.87 -9.47 -6.24
N THR A 144 -15.78 -10.44 -6.19
CA THR A 144 -16.29 -11.01 -4.94
C THR A 144 -15.15 -11.59 -4.09
N PRO A 145 -15.15 -11.42 -2.76
CA PRO A 145 -14.15 -12.07 -1.92
C PRO A 145 -14.45 -13.57 -1.88
N ALA A 146 -13.53 -14.39 -2.39
CA ALA A 146 -13.61 -15.84 -2.26
C ALA A 146 -13.28 -16.23 -0.81
N THR A 147 -14.30 -16.36 0.03
CA THR A 147 -14.22 -17.15 1.26
C THR A 147 -14.86 -18.50 1.00
N ALA A 148 -14.07 -19.57 1.07
CA ALA A 148 -14.60 -20.92 1.21
C ALA A 148 -13.66 -21.73 2.09
N ALA A 149 -14.23 -22.17 3.21
CA ALA A 149 -13.60 -22.86 4.32
C ALA A 149 -13.03 -24.23 3.93
N THR A 150 -11.99 -24.63 4.68
CA THR A 150 -11.42 -25.97 4.70
C THR A 150 -12.48 -27.01 5.06
N LEU A 151 -12.83 -27.89 4.11
CA LEU A 151 -13.66 -29.06 4.37
C LEU A 151 -12.75 -30.27 4.62
N LEU A 152 -12.40 -30.52 5.90
CA LEU A 152 -11.90 -31.83 6.32
C LEU A 152 -13.11 -32.70 6.66
N MET A 153 -13.50 -33.59 5.76
CA MET A 153 -14.53 -34.60 6.04
C MET A 153 -13.87 -35.97 6.00
N GLY A 154 -13.77 -36.60 7.17
CA GLY A 154 -13.16 -37.91 7.37
C GLY A 154 -13.92 -39.00 6.62
N MET A 155 -13.18 -39.88 5.96
CA MET A 155 -13.69 -41.16 5.47
C MET A 155 -13.40 -42.24 6.50
N LEU A 156 -14.40 -42.62 7.28
CA LEU A 156 -14.44 -43.89 8.00
C LEU A 156 -15.89 -44.41 7.99
N SER A 157 -16.23 -45.13 6.93
CA SER A 157 -17.36 -46.06 6.88
C SER A 157 -16.84 -47.25 6.05
N GLY A 158 -16.56 -48.41 6.64
CA GLY A 158 -17.56 -49.22 7.32
C GLY A 158 -18.27 -50.10 6.30
N ILE A 159 -17.54 -50.95 5.58
CA ILE A 159 -18.12 -52.04 4.80
C ILE A 159 -18.16 -53.27 5.72
N ALA A 160 -19.31 -53.47 6.33
CA ALA A 160 -19.73 -54.79 6.77
C ALA A 160 -20.30 -55.52 5.54
N LEU A 161 -19.65 -56.62 5.14
CA LEU A 161 -20.30 -57.67 4.36
C LEU A 161 -20.34 -58.94 5.21
N THR A 162 -21.53 -59.51 5.27
CA THR A 162 -22.05 -60.55 6.17
C THR A 162 -21.68 -61.99 5.78
N PHE A 163 -21.61 -62.85 6.81
CA PHE A 163 -21.92 -64.30 6.96
C PHE A 163 -22.10 -65.13 5.66
N THR A 164 -21.48 -66.30 5.46
CA THR A 164 -21.32 -67.48 6.35
C THR A 164 -19.97 -68.18 6.20
#